data_AF-A0A414XI01-F1
#
_entry.id   AF-A0A414XI01-F1
#
_cell.length_a   1.000
_cell.length_b   1.000
_cell.length_c   1.000
_cell.angle_alpha   90.00
_cell.angle_beta   90.00
_cell.angle_gamma   90.00
#
_symmetry.space_group_name_H-M   'P 1'
#
loop_
_entity.id
_entity.type
_entity.pdbx_description
1 polymer ?
#
loop_
_entity_poly.entity_id
_entity_poly.type
_entity_poly.pdbx_seq_one_letter_code
_entity_poly.pdbx_strand_id
1 'polypeptide(L)'
;MRFPYEKMSFFEHIWGKLLVILVSGTIYLTLLGVMTIFLLIALKIWSGKREKPGHIIYPFPAVLTTEIADFYKVERADDQFLIFTTPSQIRGFLIGIGAAILCIGIFCFCKEIDNPYSEIYWPVSSATFILAPFILLVSQVFAHKRRFVLDRMNGTVTFPRHLFFPRCTVPFSKVIPGYSKGTMNLAFRFCFLHPRTKAAIPVLAEYDSDWWPFYVLYMDKNRPLPQGEVFDPYREKDFLRRKAAGFPKPIYPNTILVTDAYMGYIYGTDEFKQRLSKIKHRIVHYYDRVSWYCQEHGIEIPNDNDLVLIGLWKKQFVFKLFAPENVEYIVIPDNTVLTDCFLCDSETDEVKFVK
;
A
#
# COMPACT_ATOMS: atom_id res chain seq x y z
N MET A 1 9.23 -47.19 -59.99
CA MET A 1 8.09 -46.42 -59.45
C MET A 1 8.65 -45.18 -58.76
N ARG A 2 8.56 -44.00 -59.39
CA ARG A 2 8.76 -42.71 -58.73
C ARG A 2 7.42 -42.36 -58.09
N PHE A 3 7.37 -42.27 -56.76
CA PHE A 3 6.19 -41.74 -56.08
C PHE A 3 5.99 -40.29 -56.55
N PRO A 4 4.83 -39.92 -57.10
CA PRO A 4 4.55 -38.53 -57.42
C PRO A 4 4.40 -37.80 -56.09
N TYR A 5 5.17 -36.72 -55.91
CA TYR A 5 4.97 -35.76 -54.83
C TYR A 5 3.62 -35.09 -55.09
N GLU A 6 2.54 -35.66 -54.55
CA GLU A 6 1.23 -35.05 -54.54
C GLU A 6 1.37 -33.65 -53.96
N LYS A 7 0.80 -32.66 -54.66
CA LYS A 7 0.65 -31.30 -54.17
C LYS A 7 -0.12 -31.38 -52.85
N MET A 8 0.58 -31.43 -51.73
CA MET A 8 0.02 -31.07 -50.43
C MET A 8 -0.76 -29.77 -50.64
N SER A 9 -2.00 -29.76 -50.19
CA SER A 9 -2.82 -28.55 -50.24
C SER A 9 -2.01 -27.41 -49.61
N PHE A 10 -2.03 -26.21 -50.21
CA PHE A 10 -1.37 -25.02 -49.64
C PHE A 10 -1.67 -24.87 -48.13
N PHE A 11 -2.86 -25.27 -47.73
CA PHE A 11 -3.30 -25.37 -46.34
C PHE A 11 -2.45 -26.36 -45.53
N GLU A 12 -2.29 -27.61 -45.97
CA GLU A 12 -1.49 -28.63 -45.29
C GLU A 12 -0.01 -28.24 -45.19
N HIS A 13 0.51 -27.57 -46.22
CA HIS A 13 1.88 -27.05 -46.25
C HIS A 13 2.12 -25.98 -45.18
N ILE A 14 1.18 -25.05 -45.02
CA ILE A 14 1.22 -24.01 -43.98
C ILE A 14 1.10 -24.63 -42.58
N TRP A 15 0.15 -25.55 -42.39
CA TRP A 15 -0.07 -26.19 -41.09
C TRP A 15 1.13 -27.04 -40.64
N GLY A 16 1.78 -27.75 -41.56
CA GLY A 16 3.00 -28.50 -41.27
C GLY A 16 4.12 -27.59 -40.77
N LYS A 17 4.30 -26.42 -41.39
CA LYS A 17 5.33 -25.44 -41.01
C LYS A 17 5.02 -24.73 -39.69
N LEU A 18 3.76 -24.39 -39.45
CA LEU A 18 3.29 -23.89 -38.16
C LEU A 18 3.48 -24.91 -37.03
N LEU A 19 3.24 -26.19 -37.31
CA LEU A 19 3.46 -27.27 -36.35
C LEU A 19 4.94 -27.37 -35.96
N VAL A 20 5.86 -27.27 -36.93
CA VAL A 20 7.31 -27.27 -36.66
C VAL A 20 7.70 -26.10 -35.75
N ILE A 21 7.22 -24.89 -36.03
CA ILE A 21 7.46 -23.70 -35.19
C ILE A 21 6.92 -23.88 -33.78
N LEU A 22 5.73 -24.48 -33.65
CA LEU A 22 5.10 -24.71 -32.36
C LEU A 22 5.88 -25.75 -31.55
N VAL A 23 6.27 -26.86 -32.16
CA VAL A 23 7.04 -27.91 -31.48
C VAL A 23 8.46 -27.43 -31.13
N SER A 24 9.19 -26.82 -32.07
CA SER A 24 10.55 -26.36 -31.81
C SER A 24 10.58 -25.22 -30.78
N GLY A 25 9.64 -24.27 -30.88
CA GLY A 25 9.51 -23.18 -29.92
C GLY A 25 9.12 -23.67 -28.52
N THR A 26 8.20 -24.63 -28.40
CA THR A 26 7.78 -25.16 -27.09
C THR A 26 8.91 -25.91 -26.38
N ILE A 27 9.70 -26.70 -27.10
CA ILE A 27 10.89 -27.38 -26.54
C ILE A 27 11.86 -26.35 -25.95
N TYR A 28 12.15 -25.28 -26.69
CA TYR A 28 13.06 -24.25 -26.19
C TYR A 28 12.51 -23.50 -24.96
N LEU A 29 11.23 -23.10 -24.99
CA LEU A 29 10.60 -22.41 -23.86
C LEU A 29 10.51 -23.29 -22.60
N THR A 30 10.28 -24.60 -22.74
CA THR A 30 10.29 -25.52 -21.60
C THR A 30 11.67 -25.66 -20.99
N LEU A 31 12.72 -25.84 -21.80
CA LEU A 31 14.11 -25.85 -21.33
C LEU A 31 14.50 -24.56 -20.60
N LEU A 32 14.16 -23.40 -21.17
CA LEU A 32 14.40 -22.10 -20.56
C LEU A 32 13.62 -21.95 -19.23
N GLY A 33 12.37 -22.41 -19.20
CA GLY A 33 11.53 -22.45 -18.00
C GLY A 33 12.16 -23.28 -16.88
N VAL A 34 12.68 -24.47 -17.19
CA VAL A 34 13.35 -25.32 -16.21
C VAL A 34 14.63 -24.66 -15.68
N MET A 35 15.46 -24.08 -16.56
CA MET A 35 16.68 -23.38 -16.16
C MET A 35 16.39 -22.17 -15.25
N THR A 36 15.37 -21.38 -15.57
CA THR A 36 14.97 -20.24 -14.76
C THR A 36 14.43 -20.66 -13.38
N ILE A 37 13.70 -21.77 -13.29
CA ILE A 37 13.25 -22.33 -12.00
C ILE A 37 14.46 -22.70 -11.12
N PHE A 38 15.46 -23.39 -11.66
CA PHE A 38 16.67 -23.74 -10.91
C PHE A 38 17.43 -22.49 -10.44
N LEU A 39 17.56 -21.47 -11.30
CA LEU A 39 18.17 -20.20 -10.93
C LEU A 39 17.42 -19.50 -9.79
N LEU A 40 16.07 -19.47 -9.84
CA LEU A 40 15.25 -18.87 -8.79
C LEU A 40 15.37 -19.62 -7.46
N ILE A 41 15.47 -20.96 -7.49
CA ILE A 41 15.72 -21.78 -6.30
C ILE A 41 17.09 -21.44 -5.70
N ALA A 42 18.14 -21.37 -6.52
CA ALA A 42 19.48 -21.00 -6.07
C ALA A 42 19.53 -19.60 -5.46
N LEU A 43 18.91 -18.61 -6.12
CA LEU A 43 18.80 -17.24 -5.60
C LEU A 43 18.03 -17.19 -4.28
N LYS A 44 16.99 -18.00 -4.12
CA LYS A 44 16.22 -18.08 -2.87
C LYS A 44 17.06 -18.65 -1.73
N ILE A 45 17.84 -19.70 -1.98
CA ILE A 45 18.76 -20.29 -1.00
C ILE A 45 19.82 -19.27 -0.58
N TRP A 46 20.35 -18.49 -1.53
CA TRP A 46 21.35 -17.46 -1.26
C TRP A 46 20.77 -16.24 -0.53
N SER A 47 19.54 -15.82 -0.83
CA SER A 47 18.99 -14.54 -0.36
C SER A 47 18.71 -14.39 1.16
N GLY A 48 19.07 -15.38 1.98
CA GLY A 48 19.03 -15.30 3.44
C GLY A 48 17.63 -15.09 4.04
N LYS A 49 17.52 -15.09 5.37
CA LYS A 49 16.29 -14.69 6.05
C LYS A 49 16.27 -13.16 6.14
N ARG A 50 15.28 -12.52 5.51
CA ARG A 50 15.05 -11.08 5.69
C ARG A 50 14.32 -10.84 7.00
N GLU A 51 14.83 -9.93 7.81
CA GLU A 51 14.12 -9.44 8.98
C GLU A 51 12.85 -8.72 8.56
N LYS A 52 11.78 -8.94 9.32
CA LYS A 52 10.48 -8.31 9.08
C LYS A 52 10.44 -7.03 9.90
N PRO A 53 10.17 -5.86 9.30
CA PRO A 53 9.89 -4.69 10.11
C PRO A 53 8.63 -4.93 10.94
N GLY A 54 8.61 -4.41 12.16
CA GLY A 54 7.46 -4.54 13.05
C GLY A 54 6.25 -3.77 12.50
N HIS A 55 5.06 -4.18 12.93
CA HIS A 55 3.82 -3.41 12.77
C HIS A 55 3.80 -2.30 13.82
N ILE A 56 4.64 -1.28 13.63
CA ILE A 56 4.80 -0.14 14.53
C ILE A 56 4.39 1.13 13.78
N ILE A 57 3.63 2.00 14.44
CA ILE A 57 3.27 3.32 13.91
C ILE A 57 4.40 4.30 14.26
N TYR A 58 5.07 4.83 13.25
CA TYR A 58 6.16 5.81 13.35
C TYR A 58 5.67 7.26 13.32
N PRO A 59 6.51 8.23 13.70
CA PRO A 59 6.18 9.64 13.57
C PRO A 59 5.91 10.03 12.12
N PHE A 60 4.86 10.83 11.93
CA PHE A 60 4.41 11.36 10.63
C PHE A 60 4.01 10.28 9.62
N PRO A 61 2.97 9.48 9.90
CA PRO A 61 2.42 8.59 8.89
C PRO A 61 1.99 9.39 7.66
N ALA A 62 2.14 8.81 6.47
CA ALA A 62 1.72 9.45 5.24
C ALA A 62 0.25 9.91 5.28
N VAL A 63 -0.05 10.99 4.57
CA VAL A 63 -1.38 11.59 4.51
C VAL A 63 -2.05 11.23 3.18
N LEU A 64 -3.25 10.67 3.22
CA LEU A 64 -3.99 10.33 2.00
C LEU A 64 -4.85 11.53 1.54
N THR A 65 -4.28 12.38 0.70
CA THR A 65 -5.01 13.49 0.04
C THR A 65 -5.85 13.00 -1.12
N THR A 66 -6.81 13.82 -1.54
CA THR A 66 -7.63 13.60 -2.75
C THR A 66 -6.76 13.46 -4.00
N GLU A 67 -5.74 14.30 -4.16
CA GLU A 67 -4.78 14.23 -5.27
C GLU A 67 -4.03 12.90 -5.34
N ILE A 68 -3.54 12.40 -4.21
CA ILE A 68 -2.84 11.10 -4.13
C ILE A 68 -3.82 9.97 -4.45
N ALA A 69 -5.04 10.03 -3.91
CA ALA A 69 -6.07 9.04 -4.16
C ALA A 69 -6.43 8.97 -5.66
N ASP A 70 -6.56 10.11 -6.32
CA ASP A 70 -6.85 10.22 -7.75
C ASP A 70 -5.68 9.70 -8.61
N PHE A 71 -4.44 10.09 -8.28
CA PHE A 71 -3.24 9.64 -8.97
C PHE A 71 -3.11 8.10 -8.94
N TYR A 72 -3.34 7.49 -7.78
CA TYR A 72 -3.31 6.03 -7.60
C TYR A 72 -4.62 5.34 -7.98
N LYS A 73 -5.63 6.08 -8.46
CA LYS A 73 -6.95 5.55 -8.83
C LYS A 73 -7.54 4.68 -7.73
N VAL A 74 -7.56 5.21 -6.51
CA VAL A 74 -8.21 4.60 -5.36
C VAL A 74 -9.69 4.42 -5.69
N GLU A 75 -10.16 3.18 -5.65
CA GLU A 75 -11.56 2.85 -5.98
C GLU A 75 -12.50 3.16 -4.82
N ARG A 76 -12.00 2.99 -3.59
CA ARG A 76 -12.76 3.20 -2.35
C ARG A 76 -11.79 3.43 -1.20
N ALA A 77 -12.04 4.46 -0.40
CA ALA A 77 -11.32 4.70 0.85
C ALA A 77 -12.32 5.26 1.87
N ASP A 78 -12.63 4.47 2.89
CA ASP A 78 -13.56 4.83 3.96
C ASP A 78 -13.18 4.17 5.30
N ASP A 79 -14.10 4.21 6.28
CA ASP A 79 -13.91 3.65 7.63
C ASP A 79 -13.80 2.10 7.68
N GLN A 80 -14.05 1.42 6.57
CA GLN A 80 -14.12 -0.04 6.49
C GLN A 80 -13.16 -0.64 5.47
N PHE A 81 -13.04 -0.03 4.29
CA PHE A 81 -12.28 -0.56 3.16
C PHE A 81 -11.38 0.50 2.51
N LEU A 82 -10.14 0.08 2.23
CA LEU A 82 -9.22 0.79 1.36
C LEU A 82 -8.91 -0.11 0.16
N ILE A 83 -9.38 0.32 -1.01
CA ILE A 83 -9.34 -0.42 -2.26
C ILE A 83 -8.65 0.44 -3.30
N PHE A 84 -7.56 -0.08 -3.85
CA PHE A 84 -6.80 0.61 -4.88
C PHE A 84 -6.29 -0.37 -5.93
N THR A 85 -6.02 0.17 -7.11
CA THR A 85 -5.41 -0.58 -8.20
C THR A 85 -4.05 -0.01 -8.52
N THR A 86 -3.01 -0.84 -8.57
CA THR A 86 -1.70 -0.35 -8.98
C THR A 86 -1.59 -0.32 -10.50
N PRO A 87 -1.35 0.87 -11.11
CA PRO A 87 -1.18 0.96 -12.55
C PRO A 87 0.14 0.31 -12.95
N SER A 88 0.10 -0.69 -13.83
CA SER A 88 1.33 -1.21 -14.45
C SER A 88 1.60 -0.47 -15.75
N GLN A 89 2.32 0.65 -15.70
CA GLN A 89 2.75 1.37 -16.91
C GLN A 89 3.59 0.47 -17.84
N ILE A 90 4.38 -0.43 -17.25
CA ILE A 90 5.18 -1.44 -17.96
C ILE A 90 4.31 -2.32 -18.87
N ARG A 91 3.03 -2.56 -18.55
CA ARG A 91 2.18 -3.45 -19.34
C ARG A 91 1.91 -2.90 -20.74
N GLY A 92 1.60 -1.62 -20.88
CA GLY A 92 1.35 -1.02 -22.20
C GLY A 92 2.59 -1.09 -23.10
N PHE A 93 3.75 -0.79 -22.52
CA PHE A 93 5.04 -0.87 -23.19
C PHE A 93 5.39 -2.32 -23.62
N LEU A 94 5.20 -3.30 -22.74
CA LEU A 94 5.44 -4.72 -23.06
C LEU A 94 4.49 -5.25 -24.15
N ILE A 95 3.24 -4.79 -24.17
CA ILE A 95 2.29 -5.12 -25.25
C ILE A 95 2.81 -4.57 -26.58
N GLY A 96 3.26 -3.31 -26.61
CA GLY A 96 3.80 -2.69 -27.82
C GLY A 96 5.03 -3.41 -28.37
N ILE A 97 6.00 -3.72 -27.51
CA ILE A 97 7.20 -4.48 -27.90
C ILE A 97 6.84 -5.90 -28.35
N GLY A 98 6.00 -6.61 -27.60
CA GLY A 98 5.58 -7.97 -27.95
C GLY A 98 4.88 -8.02 -29.30
N ALA A 99 3.99 -7.05 -29.59
CA ALA A 99 3.33 -6.94 -30.88
C ALA A 99 4.32 -6.65 -32.02
N ALA A 100 5.27 -5.74 -31.81
CA ALA A 100 6.28 -5.42 -32.82
C ALA A 100 7.16 -6.63 -33.17
N ILE A 101 7.65 -7.36 -32.17
CA ILE A 101 8.46 -8.57 -32.36
C ILE A 101 7.65 -9.64 -33.10
N LEU A 102 6.37 -9.84 -32.72
CA LEU A 102 5.51 -10.81 -33.39
C LEU A 102 5.27 -10.45 -34.86
N CYS A 103 5.05 -9.18 -35.18
CA CYS A 103 4.89 -8.73 -36.57
C CYS A 103 6.15 -8.99 -37.40
N ILE A 104 7.34 -8.76 -36.84
CA ILE A 104 8.62 -9.07 -37.49
C ILE A 104 8.73 -10.59 -37.72
N GLY A 105 8.41 -11.40 -36.71
CA GLY A 105 8.41 -12.86 -36.81
C GLY A 105 7.47 -13.39 -37.90
N ILE A 106 6.25 -12.85 -37.97
CA ILE A 106 5.26 -13.19 -39.00
C ILE A 106 5.76 -12.78 -40.39
N PHE A 107 6.33 -11.58 -40.53
CA PHE A 107 6.88 -11.11 -41.81
C PHE A 107 8.02 -12.01 -42.31
N CYS A 108 8.98 -12.34 -41.44
CA CYS A 108 10.07 -13.26 -41.76
C CYS A 108 9.55 -14.65 -42.14
N PHE A 109 8.57 -15.17 -41.38
CA PHE A 109 7.92 -16.44 -41.69
C PHE A 109 7.27 -16.44 -43.08
N CYS A 110 6.51 -15.39 -43.43
CA CYS A 110 5.89 -15.27 -44.75
C CYS A 110 6.92 -15.18 -45.88
N LYS A 111 8.04 -14.47 -45.67
CA LYS A 111 9.10 -14.33 -46.68
C LYS A 111 9.86 -15.64 -46.91
N GLU A 112 10.08 -16.41 -45.86
CA GLU A 112 10.91 -17.62 -45.89
C GLU A 112 10.07 -18.90 -45.87
N ILE A 113 8.76 -18.79 -46.12
CA ILE A 113 7.84 -19.90 -46.05
C ILE A 113 8.29 -21.03 -46.96
N ASP A 114 8.80 -20.76 -48.16
CA ASP A 114 9.19 -21.80 -49.12
C ASP A 114 10.56 -22.45 -48.80
N ASN A 115 11.36 -21.89 -47.90
CA ASN A 115 12.69 -22.41 -47.56
C ASN A 115 12.64 -23.34 -46.33
N PRO A 116 12.79 -24.67 -46.49
CA PRO A 116 12.73 -25.60 -45.37
C PRO A 116 13.91 -25.50 -44.38
N TYR A 117 15.02 -24.87 -44.77
CA TYR A 117 16.22 -24.69 -43.94
C TYR A 117 16.33 -23.29 -43.31
N SER A 118 15.26 -22.50 -43.38
CA SER A 118 15.23 -21.18 -42.79
C SER A 118 15.50 -21.22 -41.28
N GLU A 119 16.25 -20.21 -40.82
CA GLU A 119 16.55 -20.00 -39.41
C GLU A 119 15.30 -19.72 -38.58
N ILE A 120 14.17 -19.33 -39.19
CA ILE A 120 12.91 -19.08 -38.47
C ILE A 120 12.37 -20.34 -37.80
N TYR A 121 12.64 -21.52 -38.37
CA TYR A 121 12.20 -22.81 -37.86
C TYR A 121 13.06 -23.33 -36.71
N TRP A 122 14.25 -22.75 -36.49
CA TRP A 122 15.12 -23.14 -35.40
C TRP A 122 14.46 -22.88 -34.04
N PRO A 123 14.70 -23.74 -33.02
CA PRO A 123 14.05 -23.62 -31.71
C PRO A 123 14.18 -22.25 -31.05
N VAL A 124 15.33 -21.58 -31.20
CA VAL A 124 15.59 -20.26 -30.61
C VAL A 124 14.79 -19.16 -31.31
N SER A 125 14.80 -19.15 -32.65
CA SER A 125 14.14 -18.14 -33.47
C SER A 125 12.62 -18.26 -33.39
N SER A 126 12.10 -19.48 -33.57
CA SER A 126 10.67 -19.79 -33.45
C SER A 126 10.11 -19.42 -32.07
N ALA A 127 10.85 -19.71 -31.00
CA ALA A 127 10.48 -19.31 -29.64
C ALA A 127 10.50 -17.80 -29.45
N THR A 128 11.55 -17.11 -29.91
CA THR A 128 11.78 -15.69 -29.61
C THR A 128 10.89 -14.75 -30.43
N PHE A 129 10.71 -15.04 -31.73
CA PHE A 129 10.01 -14.14 -32.64
C PHE A 129 8.53 -14.45 -32.82
N ILE A 130 8.09 -15.69 -32.53
CA ILE A 130 6.69 -16.10 -32.77
C ILE A 130 6.04 -16.55 -31.46
N LEU A 131 6.54 -17.62 -30.84
CA LEU A 131 5.81 -18.29 -29.76
C LEU A 131 5.79 -17.47 -28.45
N ALA A 132 6.92 -16.94 -28.00
CA ALA A 132 6.98 -16.14 -26.77
C ALA A 132 6.22 -14.81 -26.88
N PRO A 133 6.35 -14.02 -27.96
CA PRO A 133 5.54 -12.81 -28.14
C PRO A 133 4.04 -13.11 -28.19
N PHE A 134 3.65 -14.19 -28.88
CA PHE A 134 2.25 -14.62 -28.93
C PHE A 134 1.71 -15.00 -27.54
N ILE A 135 2.43 -15.85 -26.80
CA ILE A 135 2.05 -16.24 -25.43
C ILE A 135 1.99 -15.00 -24.51
N LEU A 136 2.96 -14.09 -24.62
CA LEU A 136 2.98 -12.86 -23.84
C LEU A 136 1.74 -12.00 -24.14
N LEU A 137 1.42 -11.75 -25.41
CA LEU A 137 0.24 -10.96 -25.80
C LEU A 137 -1.06 -11.58 -25.29
N VAL A 138 -1.24 -12.89 -25.49
CA VAL A 138 -2.39 -13.64 -24.97
C VAL A 138 -2.46 -13.49 -23.44
N SER A 139 -1.34 -13.67 -22.73
CA SER A 139 -1.30 -13.51 -21.27
C SER A 139 -1.64 -12.09 -20.80
N GLN A 140 -1.30 -11.05 -21.58
CA GLN A 140 -1.62 -9.66 -21.24
C GLN A 140 -3.11 -9.34 -21.43
N VAL A 141 -3.76 -9.93 -22.45
CA VAL A 141 -5.21 -9.80 -22.64
C VAL A 141 -5.97 -10.40 -21.45
N PHE A 142 -5.49 -11.52 -20.92
CA PHE A 142 -6.07 -12.16 -19.73
C PHE A 142 -5.50 -11.62 -18.39
N ALA A 143 -4.64 -10.60 -18.41
CA ALA A 143 -4.05 -10.05 -17.20
C ALA A 143 -5.06 -9.18 -16.43
N HIS A 144 -5.55 -9.72 -15.32
CA HIS A 144 -6.46 -9.02 -14.41
C HIS A 144 -5.81 -7.78 -13.77
N LYS A 145 -6.63 -6.76 -13.47
CA LYS A 145 -6.19 -5.57 -12.71
C LYS A 145 -5.66 -5.99 -11.34
N ARG A 146 -4.51 -5.42 -10.94
CA ARG A 146 -3.90 -5.64 -9.62
C ARG A 146 -4.65 -4.83 -8.56
N ARG A 147 -5.78 -5.38 -8.11
CA ARG A 147 -6.65 -4.79 -7.08
C ARG A 147 -6.26 -5.31 -5.69
N PHE A 148 -5.89 -4.41 -4.80
CA PHE A 148 -5.75 -4.67 -3.38
C PHE A 148 -7.05 -4.30 -2.66
N VAL A 149 -7.43 -5.10 -1.66
CA VAL A 149 -8.56 -4.78 -0.77
C VAL A 149 -8.07 -4.94 0.66
N LEU A 150 -7.95 -3.83 1.36
CA LEU A 150 -7.69 -3.79 2.79
C LEU A 150 -9.04 -3.70 3.50
N ASP A 151 -9.37 -4.72 4.27
CA ASP A 151 -10.58 -4.78 5.09
C ASP A 151 -10.17 -4.49 6.53
N ARG A 152 -10.43 -3.25 6.96
CA ARG A 152 -10.08 -2.75 8.29
C ARG A 152 -10.85 -3.49 9.38
N MET A 153 -12.12 -3.79 9.16
CA MET A 153 -13.00 -4.36 10.18
C MET A 153 -12.62 -5.80 10.53
N ASN A 154 -12.29 -6.59 9.51
CA ASN A 154 -11.83 -7.97 9.65
C ASN A 154 -10.30 -8.07 9.83
N GLY A 155 -9.55 -6.98 9.63
CA GLY A 155 -8.10 -6.95 9.76
C GLY A 155 -7.40 -7.81 8.69
N THR A 156 -7.94 -7.84 7.47
CA THR A 156 -7.42 -8.70 6.38
C THR A 156 -7.02 -7.89 5.15
N VAL A 157 -6.08 -8.43 4.39
CA VAL A 157 -5.64 -7.87 3.10
C VAL A 157 -5.83 -8.93 2.04
N THR A 158 -6.58 -8.57 1.00
CA THR A 158 -6.74 -9.38 -0.20
C THR A 158 -5.76 -8.91 -1.26
N PHE A 159 -4.85 -9.82 -1.61
CA PHE A 159 -3.86 -9.62 -2.66
C PHE A 159 -4.47 -9.91 -4.03
N PRO A 160 -4.04 -9.16 -5.07
CA PRO A 160 -4.42 -9.47 -6.44
C PRO A 160 -3.86 -10.83 -6.88
N ARG A 161 -4.43 -11.37 -7.96
CA ARG A 161 -3.85 -12.51 -8.66
C ARG A 161 -2.42 -12.15 -9.08
N HIS A 162 -1.48 -13.03 -8.80
CA HIS A 162 -0.09 -12.85 -9.19
C HIS A 162 0.41 -14.11 -9.90
N LEU A 163 0.77 -13.97 -11.19
CA LEU A 163 1.10 -15.10 -12.06
C LEU A 163 -0.04 -16.14 -12.06
N PHE A 164 0.27 -17.39 -11.75
CA PHE A 164 -0.68 -18.50 -11.67
C PHE A 164 -1.40 -18.61 -10.32
N PHE A 165 -1.02 -17.80 -9.32
CA PHE A 165 -1.63 -17.87 -8.00
C PHE A 165 -2.91 -17.03 -7.96
N PRO A 166 -4.06 -17.62 -7.58
CA PRO A 166 -5.31 -16.89 -7.45
C PRO A 166 -5.20 -15.83 -6.35
N ARG A 167 -6.16 -14.89 -6.33
CA ARG A 167 -6.30 -13.92 -5.24
C ARG A 167 -6.25 -14.64 -3.90
N CYS A 168 -5.55 -14.07 -2.94
CA CYS A 168 -5.46 -14.62 -1.60
C CYS A 168 -5.71 -13.55 -0.56
N THR A 169 -6.47 -13.91 0.47
CA THR A 169 -6.77 -13.05 1.61
C THR A 169 -5.99 -13.56 2.80
N VAL A 170 -5.26 -12.67 3.47
CA VAL A 170 -4.47 -13.00 4.66
C VAL A 170 -4.73 -11.97 5.75
N PRO A 171 -4.57 -12.35 7.04
CA PRO A 171 -4.56 -11.38 8.14
C PRO A 171 -3.45 -10.33 7.94
N PHE A 172 -3.72 -9.06 8.26
CA PHE A 172 -2.77 -7.96 8.11
C PHE A 172 -1.50 -8.16 8.96
N SER A 173 -1.64 -8.78 10.13
CA SER A 173 -0.50 -9.18 10.98
C SER A 173 0.49 -10.13 10.30
N LYS A 174 0.08 -10.82 9.21
CA LYS A 174 0.94 -11.68 8.40
C LYS A 174 1.47 -11.01 7.13
N VAL A 175 1.00 -9.80 6.82
CA VAL A 175 1.49 -9.01 5.68
C VAL A 175 2.92 -8.56 6.00
N ILE A 176 3.80 -8.71 5.02
CA ILE A 176 5.20 -8.32 5.15
C ILE A 176 5.43 -7.19 4.14
N PRO A 177 5.76 -5.98 4.61
CA PRO A 177 6.20 -4.92 3.71
C PRO A 177 7.58 -5.27 3.15
N GLY A 178 7.88 -4.79 1.96
CA GLY A 178 9.17 -4.99 1.34
C GLY A 178 9.47 -3.86 0.37
N TYR A 179 10.75 -3.77 0.00
CA TYR A 179 11.20 -2.84 -1.01
C TYR A 179 11.67 -3.63 -2.23
N SER A 180 11.18 -3.24 -3.41
CA SER A 180 11.71 -3.72 -4.68
C SER A 180 12.69 -2.68 -5.22
N LYS A 181 13.90 -3.10 -5.57
CA LYS A 181 14.77 -2.27 -6.43
C LYS A 181 14.11 -2.21 -7.81
N GLY A 182 13.82 -1.02 -8.30
CA GLY A 182 13.43 -0.83 -9.70
C GLY A 182 14.54 -1.34 -10.63
N THR A 183 14.18 -1.81 -11.82
CA THR A 183 15.09 -2.40 -12.82
C THR A 183 16.16 -1.43 -13.35
N MET A 184 16.12 -0.17 -12.94
CA MET A 184 17.08 0.88 -13.28
C MET A 184 17.36 1.75 -12.05
N ASN A 185 18.03 1.20 -11.03
CA ASN A 185 18.82 1.88 -9.97
C ASN A 185 18.41 3.26 -9.39
N LEU A 186 17.19 3.79 -9.56
CA LEU A 186 16.85 5.15 -9.12
C LEU A 186 15.65 5.28 -8.18
N ALA A 187 14.90 4.21 -7.90
CA ALA A 187 13.87 4.28 -6.86
C ALA A 187 13.54 2.92 -6.24
N PHE A 188 13.56 2.85 -4.92
CA PHE A 188 13.00 1.74 -4.16
C PHE A 188 11.48 1.86 -4.17
N ARG A 189 10.80 0.80 -4.59
CA ARG A 189 9.33 0.74 -4.56
C ARG A 189 8.86 0.00 -3.31
N PHE A 190 8.10 0.67 -2.46
CA PHE A 190 7.36 0.09 -1.36
C PHE A 190 6.30 -0.87 -1.89
N CYS A 191 6.32 -2.08 -1.35
CA CYS A 191 5.58 -3.23 -1.84
C CYS A 191 5.05 -4.07 -0.68
N PHE A 192 3.99 -4.83 -0.91
CA PHE A 192 3.67 -5.98 -0.07
C PHE A 192 4.24 -7.26 -0.69
N LEU A 193 4.89 -8.08 0.12
CA LEU A 193 5.32 -9.40 -0.33
C LEU A 193 4.11 -10.32 -0.44
N HIS A 194 3.89 -10.85 -1.63
CA HIS A 194 2.82 -11.80 -1.87
C HIS A 194 2.95 -13.02 -0.93
N PRO A 195 1.89 -13.43 -0.21
CA PRO A 195 2.00 -14.41 0.87
C PRO A 195 2.62 -15.75 0.46
N ARG A 196 2.33 -16.21 -0.77
CA ARG A 196 2.78 -17.51 -1.29
C ARG A 196 4.11 -17.42 -2.03
N THR A 197 4.22 -16.48 -2.98
CA THR A 197 5.40 -16.38 -3.87
C THR A 197 6.53 -15.56 -3.29
N LYS A 198 6.25 -14.77 -2.24
CA LYS A 198 7.16 -13.75 -1.68
C LYS A 198 7.61 -12.71 -2.70
N ALA A 199 6.92 -12.60 -3.84
CA ALA A 199 7.17 -11.58 -4.83
C ALA A 199 6.74 -10.21 -4.29
N ALA A 200 7.55 -9.19 -4.49
CA ALA A 200 7.21 -7.82 -4.13
C ALA A 200 6.17 -7.28 -5.11
N ILE A 201 4.96 -7.00 -4.62
CA ILE A 201 3.90 -6.38 -5.40
C ILE A 201 3.80 -4.91 -4.95
N PRO A 202 4.03 -3.94 -5.86
CA PRO A 202 3.88 -2.53 -5.53
C PRO A 202 2.50 -2.21 -5.00
N VAL A 203 2.43 -1.29 -4.04
CA VAL A 203 1.20 -0.83 -3.39
C VAL A 203 1.01 0.66 -3.62
N LEU A 204 -0.06 1.23 -3.04
CA LEU A 204 -0.30 2.66 -3.10
C LEU A 204 0.88 3.41 -2.47
N ALA A 205 1.29 4.47 -3.16
CA ALA A 205 2.43 5.32 -2.83
C ALA A 205 3.75 4.56 -2.68
N GLU A 206 4.12 3.85 -3.76
CA GLU A 206 5.30 3.02 -3.84
C GLU A 206 6.64 3.77 -3.60
N TYR A 207 6.72 5.10 -3.52
CA TYR A 207 8.01 5.80 -3.42
C TYR A 207 8.41 6.28 -2.02
N ASP A 208 7.59 5.99 -1.01
CA ASP A 208 7.73 6.61 0.31
C ASP A 208 7.58 5.57 1.44
N SER A 209 8.53 5.55 2.37
CA SER A 209 8.57 4.64 3.52
C SER A 209 7.47 4.91 4.54
N ASP A 210 6.94 6.12 4.56
CA ASP A 210 6.03 6.61 5.60
C ASP A 210 4.61 6.04 5.42
N TRP A 211 4.40 5.30 4.32
CA TRP A 211 3.17 4.57 4.05
C TRP A 211 3.01 3.31 4.87
N TRP A 212 4.07 2.66 5.34
CA TRP A 212 3.89 1.49 6.23
C TRP A 212 3.18 1.88 7.53
N PRO A 213 3.61 2.91 8.28
CA PRO A 213 2.87 3.48 9.40
C PRO A 213 1.42 3.81 9.08
N PHE A 214 1.16 4.40 7.90
CA PHE A 214 -0.19 4.69 7.45
C PHE A 214 -1.05 3.42 7.36
N TYR A 215 -0.55 2.35 6.73
CA TYR A 215 -1.27 1.08 6.64
C TYR A 215 -1.48 0.45 8.02
N VAL A 216 -0.48 0.52 8.91
CA VAL A 216 -0.59 0.00 10.28
C VAL A 216 -1.67 0.74 11.06
N LEU A 217 -1.69 2.08 10.98
CA LEU A 217 -2.72 2.91 11.61
C LEU A 217 -4.10 2.64 11.01
N TYR A 218 -4.21 2.60 9.68
CA TYR A 218 -5.48 2.32 9.00
C TYR A 218 -6.05 0.96 9.40
N MET A 219 -5.23 -0.09 9.43
CA MET A 219 -5.66 -1.45 9.76
C MET A 219 -5.90 -1.67 11.25
N ASP A 220 -5.50 -0.74 12.13
CA ASP A 220 -5.89 -0.74 13.53
C ASP A 220 -7.32 -0.17 13.67
N LYS A 221 -8.31 -1.06 13.64
CA LYS A 221 -9.72 -0.66 13.80
C LYS A 221 -10.04 -0.02 15.16
N ASN A 222 -9.14 -0.10 16.13
CA ASN A 222 -9.33 0.46 17.46
C ASN A 222 -8.78 1.89 17.57
N ARG A 223 -8.07 2.37 16.54
CA ARG A 223 -7.54 3.73 16.43
C ARG A 223 -8.34 4.59 15.46
N PRO A 224 -8.24 5.94 15.57
CA PRO A 224 -8.79 6.87 14.60
C PRO A 224 -8.26 6.62 13.19
N LEU A 225 -9.04 7.03 12.19
CA LEU A 225 -8.63 6.98 10.79
C LEU A 225 -7.38 7.85 10.57
N PRO A 226 -6.46 7.46 9.67
CA PRO A 226 -5.30 8.27 9.33
C PRO A 226 -5.66 9.67 8.85
N GLN A 227 -4.67 10.57 8.84
CA GLN A 227 -4.83 11.90 8.29
C GLN A 227 -5.11 11.86 6.77
N GLY A 228 -5.89 12.84 6.31
CA GLY A 228 -6.21 13.03 4.89
C GLY A 228 -7.69 13.33 4.66
N GLU A 229 -7.94 14.23 3.70
CA GLU A 229 -9.28 14.71 3.32
C GLU A 229 -10.22 13.57 2.92
N VAL A 230 -9.65 12.50 2.35
CA VAL A 230 -10.38 11.30 1.94
C VAL A 230 -11.14 10.63 3.09
N PHE A 231 -10.65 10.77 4.33
CA PHE A 231 -11.25 10.15 5.50
C PHE A 231 -12.15 11.09 6.31
N ASP A 232 -12.10 12.40 6.08
CA ASP A 232 -12.83 13.40 6.87
C ASP A 232 -14.33 13.12 6.98
N PRO A 233 -15.05 12.73 5.91
CA PRO A 233 -16.48 12.40 6.00
C PRO A 233 -16.81 11.21 6.92
N TYR A 234 -15.83 10.36 7.24
CA TYR A 234 -16.03 9.12 7.99
C TYR A 234 -15.54 9.18 9.43
N ARG A 235 -14.82 10.24 9.83
CA ARG A 235 -14.18 10.30 11.15
C ARG A 235 -15.19 10.28 12.29
N GLU A 236 -16.26 11.05 12.19
CA GLU A 236 -17.32 11.08 13.21
C GLU A 236 -17.97 9.72 13.38
N LYS A 237 -18.34 9.08 12.27
CA LYS A 237 -18.92 7.74 12.27
C LYS A 237 -17.97 6.71 12.90
N ASP A 238 -16.68 6.75 12.56
CA ASP A 238 -15.69 5.85 13.16
C ASP A 238 -15.51 6.10 14.66
N PHE A 239 -15.48 7.37 15.08
CA PHE A 239 -15.42 7.76 16.48
C PHE A 239 -16.61 7.23 17.27
N LEU A 240 -17.84 7.49 16.80
CA LEU A 240 -19.07 7.01 17.45
C LEU A 240 -19.11 5.48 17.55
N ARG A 241 -18.63 4.77 16.52
CA ARG A 241 -18.48 3.31 16.55
C ARG A 241 -17.50 2.86 17.65
N ARG A 242 -16.32 3.48 17.74
CA ARG A 242 -15.33 3.15 18.79
C ARG A 242 -15.85 3.50 20.18
N LYS A 243 -16.55 4.62 20.32
CA LYS A 243 -17.22 5.03 21.55
C LYS A 243 -18.26 4.00 21.99
N ALA A 244 -19.10 3.52 21.07
CA ALA A 244 -20.09 2.47 21.35
C ALA A 244 -19.42 1.13 21.74
N ALA A 245 -18.23 0.84 21.23
CA ALA A 245 -17.44 -0.32 21.61
C ALA A 245 -16.60 -0.13 22.89
N GLY A 246 -16.67 1.04 23.53
CA GLY A 246 -15.93 1.35 24.75
C GLY A 246 -14.43 1.60 24.55
N PHE A 247 -14.03 2.11 23.37
CA PHE A 247 -12.63 2.38 23.01
C PHE A 247 -11.69 1.20 23.30
N PRO A 248 -11.84 0.08 22.57
CA PRO A 248 -11.00 -1.10 22.75
C PRO A 248 -9.51 -0.77 22.61
N LYS A 249 -8.65 -1.53 23.30
CA LYS A 249 -7.19 -1.33 23.26
C LYS A 249 -6.64 -1.44 21.83
N PRO A 250 -5.65 -0.61 21.45
CA PRO A 250 -4.98 -0.72 20.15
C PRO A 250 -4.44 -2.12 19.84
N ILE A 251 -4.41 -2.46 18.55
CA ILE A 251 -3.87 -3.74 18.06
C ILE A 251 -2.36 -3.63 17.84
N TYR A 252 -1.90 -2.46 17.39
CA TYR A 252 -0.49 -2.24 17.04
C TYR A 252 0.15 -1.15 17.92
N PRO A 253 1.44 -1.32 18.27
CA PRO A 253 2.21 -0.31 18.99
C PRO A 253 2.42 0.96 18.16
N ASN A 254 2.61 2.10 18.85
CA ASN A 254 2.92 3.41 18.31
C ASN A 254 4.14 4.03 19.00
N THR A 255 4.80 4.94 18.30
CA THR A 255 5.86 5.81 18.86
C THR A 255 5.43 7.28 18.86
N ILE A 256 4.14 7.55 18.69
CA ILE A 256 3.55 8.90 18.63
C ILE A 256 2.20 8.94 19.31
N LEU A 257 1.79 10.14 19.73
CA LEU A 257 0.41 10.45 20.11
C LEU A 257 -0.56 10.13 18.97
N VAL A 258 -1.57 9.30 19.24
CA VAL A 258 -2.62 8.97 18.26
C VAL A 258 -3.99 9.24 18.89
N THR A 259 -4.47 10.45 18.70
CA THR A 259 -5.79 10.91 19.15
C THR A 259 -6.65 11.31 17.95
N ASP A 260 -7.97 11.31 18.14
CA ASP A 260 -8.91 11.80 17.13
C ASP A 260 -8.59 13.25 16.72
N ALA A 261 -8.27 14.10 17.69
CA ALA A 261 -7.89 15.49 17.46
C ALA A 261 -6.62 15.61 16.60
N TYR A 262 -5.63 14.75 16.85
CA TYR A 262 -4.42 14.71 16.03
C TYR A 262 -4.69 14.24 14.60
N MET A 263 -5.64 13.32 14.44
CA MET A 263 -6.00 12.79 13.13
C MET A 263 -6.98 13.69 12.36
N GLY A 264 -7.58 14.70 12.99
CA GLY A 264 -8.41 15.72 12.34
C GLY A 264 -9.88 15.74 12.77
N TYR A 265 -10.30 14.90 13.72
CA TYR A 265 -11.66 14.94 14.28
C TYR A 265 -11.67 15.52 15.69
N ILE A 266 -12.45 16.59 15.87
CA ILE A 266 -12.58 17.28 17.15
C ILE A 266 -13.92 16.92 17.79
N TYR A 267 -13.88 16.05 18.80
CA TYR A 267 -15.03 15.76 19.65
C TYR A 267 -15.13 16.81 20.77
N GLY A 268 -15.80 17.92 20.48
CA GLY A 268 -15.98 19.02 21.43
C GLY A 268 -17.26 19.80 21.18
N THR A 269 -17.65 20.61 22.16
CA THR A 269 -18.83 21.48 22.08
C THR A 269 -18.68 22.51 20.96
N ASP A 270 -19.81 23.04 20.49
CA ASP A 270 -19.79 24.07 19.45
C ASP A 270 -19.01 25.32 19.89
N GLU A 271 -19.12 25.70 21.17
CA GLU A 271 -18.34 26.79 21.74
C GLU A 271 -16.83 26.49 21.71
N PHE A 272 -16.42 25.28 22.09
CA PHE A 272 -15.02 24.87 22.05
C PHE A 272 -14.48 24.92 20.61
N LYS A 273 -15.21 24.38 19.64
CA LYS A 273 -14.83 24.40 18.22
C LYS A 273 -14.71 25.83 17.68
N GLN A 274 -15.64 26.72 18.06
CA GLN A 274 -15.59 28.14 17.68
C GLN A 274 -14.40 28.90 18.30
N ARG A 275 -13.98 28.56 19.52
CA ARG A 275 -12.77 29.13 20.12
C ARG A 275 -11.53 28.57 19.45
N LEU A 276 -11.48 27.25 19.23
CA LEU A 276 -10.37 26.58 18.59
C LEU A 276 -10.08 27.12 17.18
N SER A 277 -11.12 27.46 16.39
CA SER A 277 -10.94 28.02 15.04
C SER A 277 -10.29 29.40 15.02
N LYS A 278 -10.28 30.12 16.15
CA LYS A 278 -9.62 31.43 16.31
C LYS A 278 -8.17 31.31 16.80
N ILE A 279 -7.79 30.13 17.29
CA ILE A 279 -6.44 29.88 17.80
C ILE A 279 -5.50 29.61 16.63
N LYS A 280 -4.30 30.19 16.72
CA LYS A 280 -3.31 30.18 15.64
C LYS A 280 -2.77 28.79 15.32
N HIS A 281 -2.50 27.98 16.35
CA HIS A 281 -1.84 26.68 16.21
C HIS A 281 -2.80 25.51 16.47
N ARG A 282 -2.48 24.33 15.94
CA ARG A 282 -3.25 23.09 16.19
C ARG A 282 -3.03 22.61 17.62
N ILE A 283 -3.98 21.84 18.17
CA ILE A 283 -3.90 21.25 19.53
C ILE A 283 -2.55 20.55 19.80
N VAL A 284 -2.04 19.84 18.80
CA VAL A 284 -0.76 19.11 18.84
C VAL A 284 0.40 20.01 19.24
N HIS A 285 0.42 21.24 18.74
CA HIS A 285 1.46 22.19 19.07
C HIS A 285 1.51 22.43 20.57
N TYR A 286 0.36 22.70 21.19
CA TYR A 286 0.26 22.92 22.63
C TYR A 286 0.51 21.65 23.44
N TYR A 287 0.17 20.48 22.91
CA TYR A 287 0.55 19.20 23.50
C TYR A 287 2.08 19.06 23.57
N ASP A 288 2.79 19.33 22.47
CA ASP A 288 4.26 19.25 22.42
C ASP A 288 4.90 20.20 23.43
N ARG A 289 4.35 21.42 23.59
CA ARG A 289 4.80 22.39 24.60
C ARG A 289 4.67 21.84 26.03
N VAL A 290 3.54 21.23 26.36
CA VAL A 290 3.32 20.64 27.69
C VAL A 290 4.19 19.39 27.90
N SER A 291 4.36 18.57 26.87
CA SER A 291 5.24 17.40 26.91
C SER A 291 6.69 17.80 27.20
N TRP A 292 7.21 18.82 26.51
CA TRP A 292 8.55 19.37 26.79
C TRP A 292 8.66 19.95 28.20
N TYR A 293 7.64 20.68 28.67
CA TYR A 293 7.62 21.17 30.05
C TYR A 293 7.73 20.03 31.07
N CYS A 294 7.00 18.94 30.86
CA CYS A 294 7.07 17.76 31.74
C CYS A 294 8.48 17.15 31.74
N GLN A 295 9.10 17.00 30.58
CA GLN A 295 10.47 16.49 30.44
C GLN A 295 11.50 17.36 31.18
N GLU A 296 11.42 18.68 31.01
CA GLU A 296 12.32 19.64 31.68
C GLU A 296 12.19 19.61 33.22
N HIS A 297 11.00 19.31 33.73
CA HIS A 297 10.70 19.28 35.17
C HIS A 297 10.74 17.86 35.76
N GLY A 298 11.19 16.86 35.01
CA GLY A 298 11.32 15.48 35.48
C GLY A 298 9.98 14.79 35.78
N ILE A 299 8.89 15.22 35.16
CA ILE A 299 7.56 14.62 35.29
C ILE A 299 7.48 13.48 34.25
N GLU A 300 7.34 12.25 34.73
CA GLU A 300 7.24 11.07 33.86
C GLU A 300 5.85 10.98 33.20
N ILE A 301 5.86 10.81 31.87
CA ILE A 301 4.68 10.48 31.06
C ILE A 301 4.86 9.03 30.59
N PRO A 302 4.17 8.04 31.18
CA PRO A 302 4.39 6.63 30.85
C PRO A 302 4.04 6.28 29.41
N ASN A 303 3.01 6.90 28.85
CA ASN A 303 2.57 6.77 27.46
C ASN A 303 2.19 8.14 26.91
N ASP A 304 2.52 8.45 25.65
CA ASP A 304 2.09 9.70 24.98
C ASP A 304 0.58 9.93 25.11
N ASN A 305 -0.23 8.88 25.16
CA ASN A 305 -1.68 9.03 25.33
C ASN A 305 -2.13 9.43 26.75
N ASP A 306 -1.28 9.33 27.78
CA ASP A 306 -1.62 9.62 29.18
C ASP A 306 -1.74 11.12 29.48
N LEU A 307 -1.15 11.98 28.64
CA LEU A 307 -1.29 13.44 28.71
C LEU A 307 -2.52 13.87 27.90
N VAL A 308 -3.64 14.09 28.58
CA VAL A 308 -4.94 14.27 27.92
C VAL A 308 -5.36 15.74 27.96
N LEU A 309 -5.80 16.26 26.82
CA LEU A 309 -6.48 17.55 26.74
C LEU A 309 -7.88 17.42 27.36
N ILE A 310 -8.23 18.28 28.33
CA ILE A 310 -9.56 18.31 28.95
C ILE A 310 -10.45 19.37 28.29
N GLY A 311 -9.86 20.50 27.87
CA GLY A 311 -10.64 21.58 27.29
C GLY A 311 -9.88 22.91 27.23
N LEU A 312 -10.64 23.98 27.08
CA LEU A 312 -10.15 25.36 27.09
C LEU A 312 -10.67 26.09 28.33
N TRP A 313 -9.77 26.67 29.11
CA TRP A 313 -10.11 27.60 30.18
C TRP A 313 -9.62 28.99 29.80
N LYS A 314 -10.53 29.96 29.66
CA LYS A 314 -10.22 31.29 29.11
C LYS A 314 -9.55 31.19 27.72
N LYS A 315 -8.26 31.51 27.63
CA LYS A 315 -7.41 31.40 26.43
C LYS A 315 -6.33 30.31 26.56
N GLN A 316 -6.48 29.38 27.50
CA GLN A 316 -5.47 28.40 27.85
C GLN A 316 -5.99 26.99 27.59
N PHE A 317 -5.17 26.16 26.95
CA PHE A 317 -5.41 24.72 26.86
C PHE A 317 -5.12 24.08 28.20
N VAL A 318 -6.05 23.23 28.65
CA VAL A 318 -5.93 22.53 29.93
C VAL A 318 -5.63 21.07 29.67
N PHE A 319 -4.42 20.64 29.99
CA PHE A 319 -3.99 19.24 29.92
C PHE A 319 -3.89 18.64 31.32
N LYS A 320 -4.12 17.34 31.43
CA LYS A 320 -4.02 16.62 32.70
C LYS A 320 -3.52 15.20 32.46
N LEU A 321 -2.65 14.74 33.36
CA LEU A 321 -2.18 13.37 33.35
C LEU A 321 -3.27 12.43 33.86
N PHE A 322 -3.42 11.29 33.19
CA PHE A 322 -4.35 10.23 33.56
C PHE A 322 -5.82 10.67 33.62
N ALA A 323 -6.18 11.76 32.93
CA ALA A 323 -7.57 12.12 32.76
C ALA A 323 -8.28 11.12 31.83
N PRO A 324 -9.61 10.99 31.91
CA PRO A 324 -10.33 10.08 31.04
C PRO A 324 -10.14 10.47 29.57
N GLU A 325 -9.66 9.53 28.76
CA GLU A 325 -9.53 9.72 27.31
C GLU A 325 -10.92 9.81 26.64
N ASN A 326 -10.96 10.42 25.46
CA ASN A 326 -12.15 10.47 24.58
C ASN A 326 -13.40 11.13 25.20
N VAL A 327 -13.19 12.04 26.16
CA VAL A 327 -14.23 12.93 26.67
C VAL A 327 -14.44 14.10 25.72
N GLU A 328 -15.66 14.64 25.70
CA GLU A 328 -15.98 15.83 24.93
C GLU A 328 -15.16 17.03 25.41
N TYR A 329 -14.44 17.68 24.50
CA TYR A 329 -13.72 18.90 24.83
C TYR A 329 -14.70 20.04 25.07
N ILE A 330 -14.60 20.66 26.25
CA ILE A 330 -15.47 21.74 26.68
C ILE A 330 -14.70 23.05 26.85
N VAL A 331 -15.44 24.15 26.86
CA VAL A 331 -14.97 25.39 27.48
C VAL A 331 -15.24 25.25 28.98
N ILE A 332 -14.17 25.24 29.76
CA ILE A 332 -14.25 25.08 31.22
C ILE A 332 -14.76 26.40 31.82
N PRO A 333 -15.82 26.37 32.64
CA PRO A 333 -16.36 27.57 33.29
C PRO A 333 -15.31 28.30 34.14
N ASP A 334 -15.34 29.63 34.13
CA ASP A 334 -14.33 30.46 34.79
C ASP A 334 -14.24 30.26 36.32
N ASN A 335 -15.34 29.83 36.93
CA ASN A 335 -15.44 29.52 38.36
C ASN A 335 -14.92 28.12 38.72
N THR A 336 -14.48 27.32 37.74
CA THR A 336 -13.94 25.98 37.98
C THR A 336 -12.56 26.09 38.63
N VAL A 337 -12.38 25.42 39.77
CA VAL A 337 -11.08 25.30 40.41
C VAL A 337 -10.28 24.23 39.70
N LEU A 338 -9.27 24.66 38.95
CA LEU A 338 -8.34 23.79 38.24
C LEU A 338 -7.22 23.34 39.19
N THR A 339 -7.02 22.03 39.31
CA THR A 339 -6.00 21.38 40.15
C THR A 339 -5.40 20.20 39.40
N ASP A 340 -4.12 19.96 39.67
CA ASP A 340 -3.26 18.97 39.01
C ASP A 340 -3.38 19.02 37.47
N CYS A 341 -3.24 20.21 36.88
CA CYS A 341 -3.34 20.41 35.45
C CYS A 341 -2.27 21.35 34.88
N PHE A 342 -1.94 21.15 33.62
CA PHE A 342 -1.04 21.99 32.85
C PHE A 342 -1.88 22.96 32.03
N LEU A 343 -1.59 24.24 32.18
CA LEU A 343 -2.18 25.33 31.41
C LEU A 343 -1.16 25.76 30.36
N CYS A 344 -1.53 25.68 29.09
CA CYS A 344 -0.72 26.20 27.99
C CYS A 344 -1.45 27.38 27.35
N ASP A 345 -0.83 28.55 27.41
CA ASP A 345 -1.41 29.78 26.86
C ASP A 345 -1.43 29.76 25.33
N SER A 346 -2.59 30.03 24.73
CA SER A 346 -2.74 29.98 23.27
C SER A 346 -2.05 31.13 22.52
N GLU A 347 -1.66 32.21 23.20
CA GLU A 347 -1.02 33.39 22.61
C GLU A 347 0.49 33.45 22.90
N THR A 348 0.91 33.06 24.10
CA THR A 348 2.32 33.16 24.53
C THR A 348 3.09 31.84 24.51
N ASP A 349 2.40 30.71 24.29
CA ASP A 349 2.95 29.35 24.37
C ASP A 349 3.63 29.02 25.72
N GLU A 350 3.33 29.82 26.76
CA GLU A 350 3.79 29.59 28.13
C GLU A 350 3.03 28.41 28.75
N VAL A 351 3.76 27.52 29.41
CA VAL A 351 3.18 26.39 30.15
C VAL A 351 3.32 26.65 31.65
N LYS A 352 2.22 26.46 32.39
CA LYS A 352 2.17 26.59 33.85
C LYS A 352 1.50 25.35 34.43
N PHE A 353 2.11 24.75 35.44
CA PHE A 353 1.49 23.69 36.21
C PHE A 353 0.73 24.28 37.40
N VAL A 354 -0.56 23.99 37.49
CA VAL A 354 -1.42 24.34 38.61
C VAL A 354 -1.60 23.09 39.45
N LYS A 355 -1.07 23.15 40.68
CA LYS A 355 -1.26 22.12 41.70
C LYS A 355 -2.71 22.13 42.17
#